data_AF-A0A0U0TA89-F1
#
_entry.id   AF-A0A0U0TA89-F1
#
_cell.length_a   1.000
_cell.length_b   1.000
_cell.length_c   1.000
_cell.angle_alpha   90.00
_cell.angle_beta   90.00
_cell.angle_gamma   90.00
#
_symmetry.space_group_name_H-M   'P 1'
#
loop_
_entity.id
_entity.type
_entity.pdbx_description
1 polymer ?
#
loop_
_entity_poly.entity_id
_entity_poly.type
_entity_poly.pdbx_seq_one_letter_code
_entity_poly.pdbx_strand_id
1 'polypeptide(L)' 'MVTGSLTGFSRDDAKEAIVARGGKAAGSVSKKTNYVVAGDSPGSKYDKAVELGVPILDEDGFRRLLADGPASRT' A
#
# COMPACT_ATOMS: atom_id res chain seq x y z
N MET A 1 -2.02 -2.57 -0.63
CA MET A 1 -1.73 -3.50 0.49
C MET A 1 -0.71 -2.85 1.40
N VAL A 2 -0.82 -3.00 2.73
CA VAL A 2 0.11 -2.35 3.69
C VAL A 2 0.98 -3.40 4.37
N THR A 3 2.29 -3.17 4.36
CA THR A 3 3.29 -4.00 5.04
C THR A 3 4.23 -3.16 5.88
N GLY A 4 4.78 -3.76 6.94
CA GLY A 4 5.50 -3.02 7.98
C GLY A 4 4.56 -2.24 8.89
N SER A 5 5.15 -1.36 9.70
CA SER A 5 4.48 -0.42 10.58
C SER A 5 4.54 0.98 9.99
N LEU A 6 3.40 1.68 9.94
CA LEU A 6 3.33 3.08 9.54
C LEU A 6 3.32 3.93 10.81
N THR A 7 4.07 5.02 10.83
CA THR A 7 4.21 5.90 11.98
C THR A 7 2.92 6.67 12.25
N GLY A 8 2.20 7.04 11.18
CA GLY A 8 0.95 7.80 11.24
C GLY A 8 -0.33 6.98 11.15
N PHE A 9 -0.24 5.65 10.97
CA PHE A 9 -1.42 4.81 10.78
C PHE A 9 -1.27 3.46 11.49
N SER A 10 -2.30 3.05 12.23
CA SER A 10 -2.40 1.64 12.58
C SER A 10 -2.67 0.81 11.32
N ARG A 11 -2.36 -0.48 11.40
CA ARG A 11 -2.57 -1.39 10.26
C ARG A 11 -4.03 -1.46 9.85
N ASP A 12 -4.95 -1.31 10.80
CA ASP A 12 -6.39 -1.36 10.54
C ASP A 12 -6.90 -0.03 10.01
N ASP A 13 -6.43 1.11 10.54
CA ASP A 13 -6.75 2.44 9.99
C ASP A 13 -6.30 2.55 8.52
N ALA A 14 -5.11 2.04 8.20
CA ALA A 14 -4.60 2.07 6.83
C ALA A 14 -5.45 1.18 5.90
N LYS A 15 -5.94 0.04 6.38
CA LYS A 15 -6.87 -0.80 5.59
C LYS A 15 -8.21 -0.09 5.40
N GLU A 16 -8.74 0.51 6.44
CA GLU A 16 -10.02 1.20 6.39
C GLU A 16 -9.96 2.40 5.46
N ALA A 17 -8.89 3.19 5.50
CA ALA A 17 -8.65 4.31 4.59
C ALA A 17 -8.59 3.87 3.12
N ILE A 18 -8.02 2.69 2.83
CA ILE A 18 -8.00 2.08 1.50
C ILE A 18 -9.41 1.64 1.08
N VAL A 19 -10.13 0.96 1.95
CA VAL A 19 -11.48 0.43 1.66
C VAL A 19 -12.50 1.55 1.48
N ALA A 20 -12.43 2.59 2.31
CA ALA A 20 -13.28 3.78 2.23
C ALA A 20 -13.18 4.50 0.87
N ARG A 21 -12.07 4.31 0.15
CA ARG A 21 -11.82 4.88 -1.18
C ARG A 21 -12.07 3.88 -2.32
N GLY A 22 -12.74 2.77 -2.04
CA GLY A 22 -13.05 1.72 -3.01
C GLY A 22 -11.88 0.78 -3.34
N GLY A 23 -10.77 0.89 -2.61
CA GLY A 23 -9.62 0.00 -2.75
C GLY A 23 -9.82 -1.33 -2.02
N LYS A 24 -9.02 -2.33 -2.38
CA LYS A 24 -8.99 -3.63 -1.70
C LYS A 24 -7.69 -3.81 -0.93
N ALA A 25 -7.79 -4.00 0.39
CA ALA A 25 -6.66 -4.41 1.22
C ALA A 25 -6.38 -5.91 1.04
N ALA A 26 -5.55 -6.27 0.07
CA ALA A 26 -5.13 -7.66 -0.14
C ALA A 26 -4.23 -8.14 1.02
N GLY A 27 -4.38 -9.42 1.42
CA GLY A 27 -3.54 -10.06 2.44
C GLY A 27 -2.19 -10.58 1.92
N SER A 28 -2.05 -10.70 0.60
CA SER A 28 -0.84 -11.18 -0.08
C SER A 28 -0.48 -10.30 -1.29
N VAL A 29 0.82 -10.21 -1.59
CA VAL A 29 1.31 -9.50 -2.78
C VAL A 29 1.21 -10.43 -3.98
N SER A 30 0.58 -9.94 -5.05
CA SER A 30 0.37 -10.66 -6.31
C SER A 30 0.56 -9.71 -7.49
N LYS A 31 0.64 -10.24 -8.72
CA LYS A 31 0.68 -9.42 -9.95
C LYS A 31 -0.56 -8.53 -10.15
N LYS A 32 -1.66 -8.80 -9.44
CA LYS A 32 -2.88 -7.99 -9.46
C LYS A 32 -2.83 -6.82 -8.46
N THR A 33 -1.79 -6.77 -7.62
CA THR A 33 -1.63 -5.71 -6.64
C THR A 33 -1.19 -4.43 -7.35
N ASN A 34 -2.00 -3.38 -7.27
CA ASN A 34 -1.66 -2.09 -7.88
C ASN A 34 -0.54 -1.37 -7.13
N TYR A 35 -0.60 -1.39 -5.79
CA TYR A 35 0.37 -0.72 -4.92
C TYR A 35 0.61 -1.52 -3.63
N VAL A 36 1.87 -1.53 -3.19
CA VAL A 36 2.27 -1.97 -1.86
C VAL A 36 2.77 -0.76 -1.09
N VAL A 37 2.17 -0.48 0.06
CA VAL A 37 2.64 0.54 0.99
C VAL A 37 3.56 -0.15 1.97
N ALA A 38 4.82 0.28 2.01
CA ALA A 38 5.85 -0.26 2.88
C ALA A 38 6.22 0.78 3.94
N GLY A 39 5.90 0.47 5.20
CA GLY A 39 6.42 1.18 6.36
C GLY A 39 7.67 0.52 6.92
N ASP A 40 7.97 0.80 8.19
CA ASP A 40 9.12 0.25 8.89
C ASP A 40 9.06 -1.28 8.96
N SER A 41 10.20 -1.92 8.73
CA SER A 41 10.38 -3.38 8.74
C SER A 41 9.31 -4.14 7.93
N PRO A 42 9.20 -3.90 6.60
CA PRO A 42 8.11 -4.42 5.79
C PRO A 42 8.20 -5.91 5.46
N GLY A 43 9.38 -6.53 5.66
CA GLY A 43 9.62 -7.97 5.56
C GLY A 43 9.36 -8.57 4.17
N SER A 44 9.07 -9.87 4.13
CA SER A 44 8.94 -10.69 2.91
C SER A 44 7.88 -10.23 1.90
N LYS A 45 6.97 -9.35 2.30
CA LYS A 45 5.98 -8.74 1.40
C LYS A 45 6.59 -7.63 0.54
N TYR A 46 7.57 -6.91 1.07
CA TYR A 46 8.33 -5.93 0.28
C TYR A 46 9.14 -6.63 -0.79
N ASP A 47 9.91 -7.67 -0.41
CA ASP A 47 10.74 -8.42 -1.34
C ASP A 47 9.90 -9.00 -2.49
N LYS A 48 8.74 -9.56 -2.16
CA LYS A 48 7.80 -10.07 -3.16
C LYS A 48 7.22 -8.98 -4.07
N ALA A 49 7.04 -7.76 -3.57
CA ALA A 49 6.58 -6.63 -4.39
C ALA A 49 7.68 -6.20 -5.37
N VAL A 50 8.93 -6.15 -4.93
CA VAL A 50 10.11 -5.87 -5.77
C VAL A 50 10.23 -6.93 -6.86
N GLU A 51 10.18 -8.22 -6.50
CA GLU A 51 10.28 -9.35 -7.44
C GLU A 51 9.20 -9.32 -8.52
N LEU A 52 7.96 -8.96 -8.14
CA LEU A 52 6.83 -8.90 -9.06
C LEU A 52 6.75 -7.58 -9.84
N GLY A 53 7.64 -6.62 -9.58
CA GLY A 53 7.60 -5.29 -10.19
C GLY A 53 6.36 -4.48 -9.80
N VAL A 54 5.79 -4.75 -8.63
CA VAL A 54 4.64 -4.01 -8.12
C VAL A 54 5.13 -2.67 -7.55
N PRO A 55 4.51 -1.53 -7.92
CA PRO A 55 4.86 -0.23 -7.36
C PRO A 55 4.79 -0.23 -5.82
N ILE A 56 5.87 0.26 -5.19
CA ILE A 56 5.97 0.37 -3.75
C ILE A 56 5.90 1.85 -3.37
N LEU A 57 5.05 2.17 -2.40
CA LEU A 57 4.87 3.49 -1.82
C LEU A 57 5.38 3.49 -0.39
N ASP A 58 5.96 4.59 0.03
CA ASP A 58 6.22 4.90 1.44
C ASP A 58 4.98 5.52 2.10
N GLU A 59 5.10 5.93 3.36
CA GLU A 59 4.00 6.56 4.09
C GLU A 59 3.52 7.86 3.41
N ASP A 60 4.43 8.68 2.89
CA ASP A 60 4.06 9.93 2.23
C ASP A 60 3.37 9.68 0.88
N GLY A 61 3.84 8.71 0.10
CA GLY A 61 3.17 8.24 -1.10
C GLY A 61 1.77 7.68 -0.79
N PHE A 62 1.62 6.99 0.34
CA PHE A 62 0.31 6.53 0.81
C PHE A 62 -0.61 7.69 1.17
N ARG A 63 -0.12 8.70 1.91
CA ARG A 63 -0.91 9.91 2.23
C ARG A 63 -1.38 10.61 0.97
N ARG A 64 -0.51 10.77 -0.03
CA ARG A 64 -0.87 11.35 -1.34
C ARG A 64 -1.93 10.52 -2.05
N LEU A 65 -1.77 9.19 -2.08
CA LEU A 65 -2.77 8.29 -2.65
C LEU A 65 -4.13 8.42 -1.95
N LEU A 66 -4.14 8.65 -0.64
CA LEU A 66 -5.36 8.88 0.13
C LEU A 66 -5.95 10.29 -0.08
N ALA A 67 -5.14 11.29 -0.37
CA ALA A 67 -5.60 12.67 -0.60
C ALA A 67 -6.13 12.86 -2.03
N ASP A 68 -5.35 12.45 -3.02
CA ASP A 68 -5.58 12.77 -4.43
C ASP A 68 -6.20 11.60 -5.21
N GLY A 69 -6.28 10.42 -4.59
CA GLY A 69 -6.66 9.18 -5.23
C GLY A 69 -5.54 8.57 -6.07
N PRO A 70 -5.75 7.40 -6.69
CA PRO A 70 -4.80 6.88 -7.66
C PRO A 70 -4.69 7.88 -8.80
N ALA A 71 -3.48 8.36 -9.09
CA ALA A 71 -3.21 9.20 -10.26
C ALA A 71 -3.89 8.53 -11.46
N SER A 72 -4.96 9.16 -11.95
CA SER A 72 -5.73 8.62 -13.06
C SER A 72 -4.75 8.44 -14.20
N ARG A 73 -4.47 7.19 -14.60
CA ARG A 73 -3.81 6.91 -15.86
C ARG A 73 -4.76 7.44 -16.94
N THR A 74 -4.54 8.68 -17.36
CA THR A 74 -5.01 9.19 -18.64
C THR A 74 -4.21 8.51 -19.74
#